data_AF-A0A1V9ZE06-F1
#
_entry.id   AF-A0A1V9ZE06-F1
#
_cell.length_a   1.000
_cell.length_b   1.000
_cell.length_c   1.000
_cell.angle_alpha   90.00
_cell.angle_beta   90.00
_cell.angle_gamma   90.00
#
_symmetry.space_group_name_H-M   'P 1'
#
loop_
_entity.id
_entity.type
_entity.pdbx_description
1 polymer ?
#
loop_
_entity_poly.entity_id
_entity_poly.type
_entity_poly.pdbx_seq_one_letter_code
_entity_poly.pdbx_strand_id
1 'polypeptide(L)'
;MKADSYGVILWEMLAKEQSFKGMSPIQAAFTVARQQMRPAFPKDTPESLQQLVEMCWHQDPAHRPTFAQALDALPAVRTQVTRRDFHALNFVPPTHPSTLTR
;
A
#
# COMPACT_ATOMS: atom_id res chain seq x y z
N MET A 1 -0.70 9.59 -13.09
CA MET A 1 -0.56 8.44 -12.17
C MET A 1 -1.79 7.56 -12.33
N LYS A 2 -1.63 6.23 -12.45
CA LYS A 2 -2.78 5.30 -12.49
C LYS A 2 -3.04 4.75 -11.09
N ALA A 3 -4.30 4.37 -10.82
CA ALA A 3 -4.70 3.89 -9.49
C ALA A 3 -3.99 2.58 -9.10
N ASP A 4 -3.68 1.71 -10.07
CA ASP A 4 -2.94 0.46 -9.82
C ASP A 4 -1.54 0.71 -9.24
N SER A 5 -0.81 1.68 -9.78
CA SER A 5 0.49 2.10 -9.24
C SER A 5 0.36 2.73 -7.86
N TYR A 6 -0.74 3.44 -7.60
CA TYR A 6 -1.02 4.03 -6.30
C TYR A 6 -1.26 2.96 -5.22
N GLY A 7 -2.07 1.93 -5.54
CA GLY A 7 -2.29 0.79 -4.64
C GLY A 7 -0.99 0.04 -4.31
N VAL A 8 -0.12 -0.17 -5.29
CA VAL A 8 1.20 -0.79 -5.06
C VAL A 8 2.04 0.04 -4.09
N ILE A 9 2.15 1.35 -4.30
CA ILE A 9 2.93 2.23 -3.41
C ILE A 9 2.35 2.24 -1.99
N LEU A 10 1.02 2.30 -1.86
CA LEU A 10 0.37 2.21 -0.55
C LEU A 10 0.70 0.89 0.15
N TRP A 11 0.65 -0.23 -0.57
CA TRP A 11 1.03 -1.52 -0.03
C TRP A 11 2.51 -1.57 0.37
N GLU A 12 3.43 -1.07 -0.46
CA GLU A 12 4.87 -1.05 -0.17
C GLU A 12 5.16 -0.23 1.10
N MET A 13 4.43 0.86 1.32
CA MET A 13 4.53 1.61 2.56
C MET A 13 4.06 0.77 3.76
N LEU A 14 2.89 0.13 3.66
CA LEU A 14 2.32 -0.70 4.74
C LEU A 14 3.21 -1.90 5.08
N ALA A 15 3.67 -2.63 4.06
CA ALA A 15 4.52 -3.80 4.20
C ALA A 15 5.99 -3.44 4.53
N LYS A 16 6.41 -2.20 4.21
CA LYS A 16 7.81 -1.74 4.26
C LYS A 16 8.75 -2.62 3.44
N GLU A 17 8.20 -3.16 2.36
CA GLU A 17 8.86 -4.07 1.46
C GLU A 17 8.65 -3.62 0.02
N GLN A 18 9.63 -3.89 -0.82
CA GLN A 18 9.51 -3.66 -2.25
C GLN A 18 8.67 -4.77 -2.87
N SER A 19 7.62 -4.38 -3.59
CA SER A 19 6.81 -5.31 -4.38
C SER A 19 7.65 -5.91 -5.51
N PHE A 20 7.46 -7.21 -5.78
CA PHE A 20 8.13 -7.93 -6.89
C PHE A 20 9.66 -7.83 -6.88
N LYS A 21 10.28 -7.75 -5.69
CA LYS A 21 11.74 -7.68 -5.54
C LYS A 21 12.45 -8.79 -6.33
N GLY A 22 13.43 -8.39 -7.13
CA GLY A 22 14.21 -9.31 -7.97
C GLY A 22 13.54 -9.72 -9.29
N MET A 23 12.35 -9.19 -9.61
CA MET A 23 11.70 -9.39 -10.90
C MET A 23 12.03 -8.26 -11.88
N SER A 24 12.16 -8.59 -13.17
CA SER A 24 12.15 -7.59 -14.23
C SER A 24 10.75 -6.98 -14.39
N PRO A 25 10.62 -5.79 -15.01
CA PRO A 25 9.30 -5.18 -15.25
C PRO A 25 8.33 -6.09 -16.01
N ILE A 26 8.83 -6.88 -16.96
CA ILE A 26 8.02 -7.83 -17.74
C ILE A 26 7.56 -9.00 -16.84
N GLN A 27 8.45 -9.53 -15.98
CA GLN A 27 8.09 -10.60 -15.04
C GLN A 27 7.03 -10.11 -14.04
N ALA A 28 7.21 -8.92 -13.47
CA ALA A 28 6.23 -8.31 -12.57
C ALA A 28 4.87 -8.13 -13.27
N ALA A 29 4.86 -7.56 -14.48
CA ALA A 29 3.64 -7.40 -15.27
C ALA A 29 2.95 -8.74 -15.56
N PHE A 30 3.72 -9.77 -15.91
CA PHE A 30 3.20 -11.11 -16.18
C PHE A 30 2.61 -11.76 -14.92
N THR A 31 3.30 -11.68 -13.78
CA THR A 31 2.83 -12.20 -12.49
C THR A 31 1.55 -11.49 -12.04
N VAL A 32 1.48 -10.17 -12.18
CA VAL A 32 0.27 -9.39 -11.85
C VAL A 32 -0.91 -9.73 -12.76
N ALA A 33 -0.67 -9.84 -14.07
CA ALA A 33 -1.72 -10.03 -15.07
C ALA A 33 -2.22 -11.48 -15.17
N ARG A 34 -1.33 -12.47 -15.06
CA ARG A 34 -1.66 -13.88 -15.32
C ARG A 34 -1.77 -14.72 -14.06
N GLN A 35 -0.93 -14.47 -13.06
CA GLN A 35 -0.95 -15.23 -11.80
C GLN A 35 -1.87 -14.59 -10.76
N GLN A 36 -2.36 -13.37 -11.05
CA GLN A 36 -3.19 -12.58 -10.14
C GLN A 36 -2.56 -12.44 -8.75
N MET A 37 -1.24 -12.57 -8.69
CA MET A 37 -0.54 -12.51 -7.42
C MET A 37 -0.71 -11.09 -6.89
N ARG A 38 -1.30 -11.00 -5.70
CA ARG A 38 -1.37 -9.78 -4.91
C ARG A 38 -0.59 -10.04 -3.63
N PRO A 39 0.31 -9.13 -3.23
CA PRO A 39 1.05 -9.33 -2.00
C PRO A 39 0.13 -9.40 -0.79
N ALA A 40 0.49 -10.20 0.22
CA ALA A 40 -0.26 -10.27 1.47
C ALA A 40 -0.09 -8.96 2.28
N PHE A 41 -1.12 -8.56 3.01
CA PHE A 41 -1.02 -7.45 3.95
C PHE A 41 -0.40 -7.89 5.28
N PRO A 42 0.34 -7.00 5.97
CA PRO A 42 0.70 -7.21 7.37
C PRO A 42 -0.54 -7.47 8.24
N LYS A 43 -0.39 -8.35 9.24
CA LYS A 43 -1.48 -8.84 10.10
C LYS A 43 -2.31 -7.72 10.75
N ASP A 44 -1.70 -6.58 11.04
CA ASP A 44 -2.32 -5.47 11.76
C ASP A 44 -2.69 -4.29 10.83
N THR A 45 -2.80 -4.53 9.53
CA THR A 45 -3.22 -3.50 8.57
C THR A 45 -4.70 -3.17 8.78
N PRO A 46 -5.08 -1.90 9.00
CA PRO A 46 -6.48 -1.50 9.11
C PRO A 46 -7.29 -1.88 7.88
N GLU A 47 -8.49 -2.41 8.08
CA GLU A 47 -9.37 -2.86 7.00
C GLU A 47 -9.66 -1.74 5.98
N SER A 48 -9.88 -0.52 6.44
CA SER A 48 -10.12 0.64 5.58
C SER A 48 -8.94 0.97 4.65
N LEU A 49 -7.71 0.71 5.10
CA LEU A 49 -6.50 0.83 4.26
C LEU A 49 -6.37 -0.35 3.31
N GLN A 50 -6.64 -1.58 3.76
CA GLN A 50 -6.64 -2.76 2.89
C GLN A 50 -7.63 -2.57 1.74
N GLN A 51 -8.86 -2.18 2.03
CA GLN A 51 -9.91 -1.93 1.04
C GLN A 51 -9.51 -0.85 0.03
N LEU A 52 -8.91 0.27 0.49
CA LEU A 52 -8.42 1.31 -0.42
C LEU A 52 -7.40 0.78 -1.42
N VAL A 53 -6.43 0.02 -0.91
CA VAL A 53 -5.39 -0.62 -1.72
C VAL A 53 -6.00 -1.64 -2.69
N GLU A 54 -6.95 -2.44 -2.22
CA GLU A 54 -7.66 -3.45 -3.00
C GLU A 54 -8.48 -2.90 -4.15
N MET A 55 -9.21 -1.81 -3.91
CA MET A 55 -9.92 -1.09 -4.97
C MET A 55 -8.95 -0.62 -6.06
N CYS A 56 -7.79 -0.08 -5.67
CA CYS A 56 -6.81 0.47 -6.59
C CYS A 56 -6.22 -0.57 -7.56
N TRP A 57 -6.09 -1.82 -7.14
CA TRP A 57 -5.53 -2.91 -7.95
C TRP A 57 -6.52 -4.06 -8.25
N HIS A 58 -7.81 -3.73 -8.25
CA HIS A 58 -8.91 -4.66 -8.51
C HIS A 58 -8.65 -5.48 -9.78
N GLN A 59 -9.01 -6.76 -9.78
CA GLN A 59 -8.74 -7.67 -10.89
C GLN A 59 -9.34 -7.15 -12.19
N ASP A 60 -10.62 -6.80 -12.15
CA ASP A 60 -11.31 -6.13 -13.25
C ASP A 60 -10.92 -4.65 -13.33
N PRO A 61 -10.27 -4.20 -14.43
CA PRO A 61 -9.94 -2.79 -14.64
C PRO A 61 -11.15 -1.85 -14.60
N ALA A 62 -12.36 -2.31 -14.94
CA ALA A 62 -13.56 -1.50 -14.92
C ALA A 62 -14.00 -1.09 -13.50
N HIS A 63 -13.60 -1.87 -12.50
CA HIS A 63 -13.87 -1.61 -11.09
C HIS A 63 -12.76 -0.81 -10.40
N ARG A 64 -11.64 -0.56 -11.09
CA ARG A 64 -10.56 0.26 -10.51
C ARG A 64 -11.00 1.73 -10.50
N PRO A 65 -10.84 2.43 -9.36
CA PRO A 65 -11.09 3.85 -9.32
C PRO A 65 -10.10 4.58 -10.23
N THR A 66 -10.47 5.77 -10.69
CA THR A 66 -9.50 6.75 -11.13
C THR A 66 -8.64 7.18 -9.95
N PHE A 67 -7.46 7.74 -10.24
CA PHE A 67 -6.61 8.29 -9.18
C PHE A 67 -7.34 9.37 -8.35
N ALA A 68 -8.17 10.20 -9.00
CA ALA A 68 -9.01 11.18 -8.30
C ALA A 68 -9.98 10.52 -7.32
N GLN A 69 -10.71 9.49 -7.75
CA GLN A 69 -11.63 8.75 -6.87
C GLN A 69 -10.91 8.05 -5.70
N ALA A 70 -9.70 7.54 -5.94
CA ALA A 70 -8.88 6.96 -4.87
C ALA A 70 -8.46 8.02 -3.83
N LEU A 71 -8.11 9.24 -4.29
CA LEU A 71 -7.82 10.36 -3.40
C LEU A 71 -9.06 10.83 -2.64
N ASP A 72 -10.23 10.85 -3.26
CA ASP A 72 -11.49 11.24 -2.63
C ASP A 72 -11.90 10.29 -1.50
N ALA A 73 -11.44 9.04 -1.53
CA ALA A 73 -11.64 8.06 -0.46
C ALA A 73 -10.71 8.27 0.75
N LEU A 74 -9.56 8.94 0.57
CA LEU A 74 -8.56 9.11 1.64
C LEU A 74 -9.09 9.82 2.90
N PRO A 75 -9.89 10.91 2.82
CA PRO A 75 -10.42 11.55 4.02
C PRO A 75 -11.25 10.59 4.87
N ALA A 76 -12.08 9.75 4.24
CA ALA A 76 -12.89 8.75 4.94
C ALA A 76 -12.00 7.70 5.62
N VAL A 77 -11.01 7.15 4.89
CA VAL A 77 -10.04 6.20 5.45
C VAL A 77 -9.28 6.82 6.64
N ARG A 78 -8.84 8.08 6.51
CA ARG A 78 -8.12 8.80 7.58
C ARG A 78 -8.92 8.89 8.88
N THR A 79 -10.25 9.01 8.81
CA THR A 79 -11.09 9.06 10.02
C THR A 79 -11.19 7.71 10.74
N GLN A 80 -10.88 6.62 10.04
CA GLN A 80 -10.98 5.25 10.55
C GLN A 80 -9.63 4.69 11.03
N VAL A 81 -8.52 5.37 10.72
CA VAL A 81 -7.17 4.94 11.11
C VAL A 81 -6.68 5.80 12.28
N THR A 82 -6.20 5.14 13.33
CA THR A 82 -5.71 5.76 14.56
C THR A 82 -4.18 5.71 14.66
N ARG A 83 -3.60 6.49 15.58
CA ARG A 83 -2.15 6.39 15.89
C ARG A 83 -1.73 4.99 16.35
N ARG A 84 -2.64 4.21 16.96
CA ARG A 84 -2.33 2.85 17.42
C ARG A 84 -2.14 1.90 16.24
N ASP A 85 -2.90 2.07 15.18
CA ASP A 85 -2.79 1.27 13.97
C ASP A 85 -1.44 1.50 13.28
N PHE A 86 -1.01 2.77 13.19
CA PHE A 86 0.33 3.11 12.71
C PHE A 86 1.42 2.49 13.60
N HIS A 87 1.24 2.49 14.92
CA HIS A 87 2.19 1.85 15.83
C HIS A 87 2.24 0.32 15.66
N ALA A 88 1.09 -0.34 15.48
CA ALA A 88 1.00 -1.79 15.23
C ALA A 88 1.71 -2.19 13.93
N LEU A 89 1.62 -1.34 12.91
CA LEU A 89 2.38 -1.45 11.67
C LEU A 89 3.86 -1.02 11.82
N ASN A 90 4.34 -0.77 13.05
CA ASN A 90 5.69 -0.29 13.36
C ASN A 90 6.06 1.04 12.69
N PHE A 91 5.10 1.88 12.30
CA PHE A 91 5.36 3.28 11.93
C PHE A 91 5.59 4.10 13.19
N VAL A 92 6.73 3.85 13.81
CA VAL A 92 7.21 4.65 14.94
C VAL A 92 7.84 5.91 14.33
N PRO A 93 7.45 7.12 14.77
CA PRO A 93 8.20 8.33 14.42
C PRO A 93 9.67 8.10 14.75
N PRO A 94 10.62 8.59 13.94
CA PRO A 94 12.03 8.52 14.30
C PRO A 94 12.19 9.12 15.70
N THR A 95 12.47 8.28 16.68
CA THR A 95 12.87 8.72 18.01
C THR A 95 14.23 9.37 17.80
N HIS A 96 14.27 10.69 17.87
CA HIS A 96 15.45 11.52 17.67
C HIS A 96 16.70 10.82 18.24
N PRO A 97 17.71 10.45 17.42
CA PRO A 97 18.99 10.06 17.96
C PRO A 97 19.67 11.34 18.42
N SER A 98 19.73 11.54 19.74
CA SER A 98 20.93 12.11 20.33
C SER A 98 22.12 11.29 19.85
N THR A 99 23.27 11.94 19.67
CA THR A 99 24.60 11.38 19.33
C THR A 99 24.92 11.23 17.85
N LEU A 100 25.24 12.38 17.23
CA LEU A 100 26.36 12.46 16.28
C LEU A 100 27.63 12.09 17.05
N THR A 101 28.07 10.83 17.01
CA THR A 101 29.48 10.52 17.25
C THR A 101 30.12 10.23 15.91
N ARG A 102 31.09 11.10 15.63
CA ARG A 102 31.98 11.21 14.48
C ARG A 102 32.85 9.98 14.26
#